data_AF-A0AAV2I048-F1
#
_entry.id   AF-A0AAV2I048-F1
#
_cell.length_a   1.000
_cell.length_b   1.000
_cell.length_c   1.000
_cell.angle_alpha   90.00
_cell.angle_beta   90.00
_cell.angle_gamma   90.00
#
_symmetry.space_group_name_H-M   'P 1'
#
loop_
_entity.id
_entity.type
_entity.pdbx_description
1 polymer ?
#
loop_
_entity_poly.entity_id
_entity_poly.type
_entity_poly.pdbx_seq_one_letter_code
_entity_poly.pdbx_strand_id
1 'polypeptide(L)'
;MLSLNWIILASRVWITLAAFLSLAVSSAMSCPHEISTSANYCFTDYTLQFQNMLSSANKLCCGMDAETLRAFCQAYRTAVTCITQLRTACPKERHDKIDTVWGNFEVARVGLRELCSDDSLIENYAMHQSCLTKAGPTSEMCFHTHLRTATEIKFLTEVTTHKNRNEQFCVEMLKTIECVRRNVNHTCGHQPAVLSVILVKPMVRMSTECNYSVIENQLKTTKRPHHGQDAYISDKHSGSSRRKAHKGTEENPGNSSIRHSPSVSFIVSLFLVALIYRGRPS
;
A
#
# COMPACT_ATOMS: atom_id res chain seq x y z
N MET A 1 72.19 -3.04 18.37
CA MET A 1 71.16 -2.66 19.37
C MET A 1 69.95 -1.89 18.82
N LEU A 2 69.97 -1.32 17.61
CA LEU A 2 68.82 -0.54 17.09
C LEU A 2 67.57 -1.36 16.68
N SER A 3 67.68 -2.67 16.40
CA SER A 3 66.54 -3.47 15.91
C SER A 3 65.48 -3.78 16.97
N LEU A 4 65.86 -3.93 18.25
CA LEU A 4 64.94 -4.37 19.31
C LEU A 4 63.86 -3.32 19.61
N ASN A 5 64.22 -2.03 19.61
CA ASN A 5 63.30 -0.94 19.91
C ASN A 5 62.21 -0.78 18.83
N TRP A 6 62.54 -1.04 17.56
CA TRP A 6 61.57 -1.01 16.46
C TRP A 6 60.52 -2.12 16.58
N ILE A 7 60.92 -3.33 16.99
CA ILE A 7 60.00 -4.46 17.21
C ILE A 7 59.03 -4.16 18.37
N ILE A 8 59.52 -3.54 19.45
CA ILE A 8 58.70 -3.15 20.62
C ILE A 8 57.73 -2.01 20.29
N LEU A 9 58.13 -1.05 19.45
CA LEU A 9 57.23 0.02 18.98
C LEU A 9 56.15 -0.52 18.04
N ALA A 10 56.52 -1.39 17.09
CA ALA A 10 55.57 -2.00 16.17
C ALA A 10 54.51 -2.84 16.91
N SER A 11 54.90 -3.67 17.88
CA SER A 11 53.94 -4.50 18.63
C SER A 11 52.95 -3.67 19.43
N ARG A 12 53.41 -2.57 20.07
CA ARG A 12 52.51 -1.65 20.80
C ARG A 12 51.50 -0.98 19.88
N VAL A 13 51.91 -0.50 18.70
CA VAL A 13 50.99 0.08 17.71
C VAL A 13 49.96 -0.95 17.27
N TRP A 14 50.37 -2.18 16.92
CA TRP A 14 49.44 -3.26 16.53
C TRP A 14 48.46 -3.64 17.65
N ILE A 15 48.90 -3.70 18.91
CA ILE A 15 48.01 -3.95 20.06
C ILE A 15 46.98 -2.82 20.21
N THR A 16 47.40 -1.55 20.09
CA THR A 16 46.45 -0.42 20.15
C THR A 16 45.48 -0.43 18.96
N LEU A 17 45.94 -0.76 17.75
CA LEU A 17 45.09 -0.82 16.56
C LEU A 17 44.06 -1.96 16.66
N ALA A 18 44.48 -3.13 17.17
CA ALA A 18 43.59 -4.25 17.43
C ALA A 18 42.55 -3.95 18.53
N ALA A 19 42.94 -3.23 19.59
CA ALA A 19 42.01 -2.78 20.63
C ALA A 19 40.98 -1.78 20.07
N PHE A 20 41.40 -0.82 19.26
CA PHE A 20 40.49 0.12 18.58
C PHE A 20 39.56 -0.57 17.57
N LEU A 21 40.05 -1.53 16.77
CA LEU A 21 39.18 -2.34 15.91
C LEU A 21 38.17 -3.18 16.72
N SER A 22 38.56 -3.74 17.86
CA SER A 22 37.68 -4.54 18.72
C SER A 22 36.54 -3.69 19.31
N LEU A 23 36.83 -2.44 19.67
CA LEU A 23 35.82 -1.47 20.10
C LEU A 23 34.90 -1.02 18.94
N ALA A 24 35.45 -0.85 17.72
CA ALA A 24 34.68 -0.44 16.56
C ALA A 24 33.70 -1.52 16.03
N VAL A 25 33.98 -2.81 16.25
CA VAL A 25 33.10 -3.92 15.85
C VAL A 25 31.90 -4.11 16.81
N SER A 26 31.90 -3.43 17.95
CA SER A 26 30.87 -3.61 18.99
C SER A 26 29.57 -2.81 18.76
N SER A 27 29.41 -2.11 17.63
CA SER A 27 28.12 -1.53 17.21
C SER A 27 27.16 -2.56 16.58
N ALA A 28 27.29 -3.83 16.94
CA ALA A 28 26.20 -4.77 16.79
C ALA A 28 25.03 -4.24 17.63
N MET A 29 23.84 -4.06 17.01
CA MET A 29 22.64 -3.70 17.75
C MET A 29 22.42 -4.75 18.85
N SER A 30 22.66 -4.38 20.11
CA SER A 30 22.45 -5.28 21.24
C SER A 30 20.95 -5.53 21.38
N CYS A 31 20.53 -6.80 21.42
CA CYS A 31 19.13 -7.15 21.65
C CYS A 31 18.56 -6.38 22.86
N PRO A 32 17.54 -5.54 22.69
CA PRO A 32 17.00 -4.74 23.77
C PRO A 32 16.41 -5.62 24.87
N HIS A 33 16.42 -5.13 26.10
CA HIS A 33 15.78 -5.83 27.22
C HIS A 33 14.26 -5.93 27.02
N GLU A 34 13.64 -4.85 26.53
CA GLU A 34 12.20 -4.78 26.22
C GLU A 34 11.89 -4.99 24.73
N ILE A 35 12.06 -6.22 24.28
CA ILE A 35 11.87 -6.60 22.87
C ILE A 35 10.48 -6.26 22.35
N SER A 36 9.41 -6.49 23.13
CA SER A 36 8.05 -6.18 22.72
C SER A 36 7.82 -4.66 22.53
N THR A 37 8.41 -3.85 23.40
CA THR A 37 8.40 -2.38 23.28
C THR A 37 9.11 -1.94 22.00
N SER A 38 10.33 -2.43 21.75
CA SER A 38 11.08 -2.15 20.52
C SER A 38 10.37 -2.66 19.24
N ALA A 39 9.73 -3.83 19.30
CA ALA A 39 8.96 -4.38 18.19
C ALA A 39 7.74 -3.51 17.85
N ASN A 40 7.00 -3.02 18.87
CA ASN A 40 5.89 -2.11 18.66
C ASN A 40 6.33 -0.76 18.06
N TYR A 41 7.50 -0.22 18.46
CA TYR A 41 8.05 1.01 17.87
C TYR A 41 8.31 0.89 16.36
N CYS A 42 8.70 -0.29 15.86
CA CYS A 42 8.83 -0.51 14.42
C CYS A 42 7.53 -0.27 13.64
N PHE A 43 6.36 -0.35 14.28
CA PHE A 43 5.05 -0.25 13.64
C PHE A 43 4.30 1.06 13.90
N THR A 44 4.86 2.01 14.65
CA THR A 44 4.15 3.25 15.03
C THR A 44 3.76 4.08 13.81
N ASP A 45 4.70 4.39 12.92
CA ASP A 45 4.43 5.14 11.68
C ASP A 45 3.57 4.34 10.71
N TYR A 46 3.83 3.03 10.54
CA TYR A 46 2.96 2.16 9.74
C TYR A 46 1.49 2.23 10.20
N THR A 47 1.26 2.21 11.51
CA THR A 47 -0.10 2.27 12.07
C THR A 47 -0.76 3.62 11.78
N LEU A 48 0.00 4.72 11.88
CA LEU A 48 -0.48 6.07 11.52
C LEU A 48 -0.87 6.13 10.03
N GLN A 49 0.03 5.74 9.12
CA GLN A 49 -0.27 5.79 7.69
C GLN A 49 -1.37 4.80 7.28
N PHE A 50 -1.49 3.66 7.96
CA PHE A 50 -2.61 2.73 7.75
C PHE A 50 -3.95 3.37 8.13
N GLN A 51 -4.03 4.16 9.21
CA GLN A 51 -5.24 4.92 9.53
C GLN A 51 -5.52 6.02 8.49
N ASN A 52 -4.50 6.67 7.92
CA ASN A 52 -4.65 7.62 6.82
C ASN A 52 -5.24 6.95 5.55
N MET A 53 -4.79 5.74 5.22
CA MET A 53 -5.37 4.94 4.13
C MET A 53 -6.84 4.57 4.36
N LEU A 54 -7.25 4.34 5.62
CA LEU A 54 -8.64 4.02 5.99
C LEU A 54 -9.56 5.25 6.07
N SER A 55 -9.02 6.42 6.42
CA SER A 55 -9.75 7.69 6.51
C SER A 55 -9.91 8.40 5.16
N SER A 56 -9.10 8.05 4.16
CA SER A 56 -9.24 8.51 2.77
C SER A 56 -10.67 8.35 2.25
N ALA A 57 -11.17 9.39 1.57
CA ALA A 57 -12.48 9.39 0.93
C ALA A 57 -12.55 8.46 -0.30
N ASN A 58 -11.43 8.28 -1.00
CA ASN A 58 -11.32 7.42 -2.18
C ASN A 58 -10.60 6.12 -1.83
N LYS A 59 -11.06 5.01 -2.40
CA LYS A 59 -10.44 3.68 -2.32
C LYS A 59 -9.19 3.62 -3.21
N LEU A 60 -8.25 2.71 -2.90
CA LEU A 60 -6.96 2.61 -3.60
C LEU A 60 -7.11 2.37 -5.11
N CYS A 61 -8.03 1.52 -5.53
CA CYS A 61 -8.35 1.29 -6.95
C CYS A 61 -9.19 2.40 -7.61
N CYS A 62 -9.52 3.45 -6.86
CA CYS A 62 -10.50 4.49 -7.21
C CYS A 62 -9.92 5.91 -7.01
N GLY A 63 -8.61 6.08 -7.15
CA GLY A 63 -7.97 7.40 -7.10
C GLY A 63 -7.90 8.01 -5.70
N MET A 64 -7.57 7.18 -4.69
CA MET A 64 -6.91 7.61 -3.45
C MET A 64 -5.72 8.55 -3.74
N ASP A 65 -5.40 9.43 -2.79
CA ASP A 65 -4.24 10.31 -2.92
C ASP A 65 -2.91 9.53 -3.01
N ALA A 66 -2.07 9.85 -4.00
CA ALA A 66 -0.80 9.17 -4.23
C ALA A 66 0.25 9.45 -3.15
N GLU A 67 0.24 10.63 -2.51
CA GLU A 67 1.15 10.91 -1.39
C GLU A 67 0.79 10.06 -0.16
N THR A 68 -0.50 9.86 0.10
CA THR A 68 -0.99 8.95 1.14
C THR A 68 -0.53 7.51 0.91
N LEU A 69 -0.60 7.03 -0.35
CA LEU A 69 -0.05 5.72 -0.74
C LEU A 69 1.48 5.67 -0.59
N ARG A 70 2.19 6.72 -1.01
CA ARG A 70 3.66 6.81 -0.93
C ARG A 70 4.15 6.78 0.52
N ALA A 71 3.53 7.58 1.39
CA ALA A 71 3.80 7.61 2.82
C ALA A 71 3.53 6.25 3.47
N PHE A 72 2.38 5.62 3.15
CA PHE A 72 2.08 4.26 3.62
C PHE A 72 3.14 3.23 3.20
N CYS A 73 3.55 3.23 1.93
CA CYS A 73 4.55 2.28 1.43
C CYS A 73 5.96 2.56 1.99
N GLN A 74 6.31 3.81 2.29
CA GLN A 74 7.55 4.15 3.02
C GLN A 74 7.49 3.64 4.47
N ALA A 75 6.39 3.88 5.17
CA ALA A 75 6.19 3.41 6.55
C ALA A 75 6.21 1.88 6.65
N TYR A 76 5.57 1.18 5.69
CA TYR A 76 5.61 -0.28 5.55
C TYR A 76 7.06 -0.80 5.36
N ARG A 77 7.83 -0.24 4.42
CA ARG A 77 9.24 -0.64 4.18
C ARG A 77 10.11 -0.39 5.41
N THR A 78 9.90 0.73 6.11
CA THR A 78 10.59 1.08 7.34
C THR A 78 10.29 0.08 8.46
N ALA A 79 9.01 -0.25 8.68
CA ALA A 79 8.58 -1.22 9.67
C ALA A 79 9.17 -2.62 9.43
N VAL A 80 9.09 -3.12 8.19
CA VAL A 80 9.67 -4.40 7.76
C VAL A 80 11.19 -4.43 7.98
N THR A 81 11.88 -3.33 7.70
CA THR A 81 13.34 -3.24 7.90
C THR A 81 13.70 -3.23 9.40
N CYS A 82 13.04 -2.39 10.19
CA CYS A 82 13.27 -2.23 11.63
C CYS A 82 13.12 -3.56 12.40
N ILE A 83 12.03 -4.28 12.16
CA ILE A 83 11.74 -5.53 12.86
C ILE A 83 12.61 -6.70 12.35
N THR A 84 13.04 -6.68 11.08
CA THR A 84 14.05 -7.61 10.57
C THR A 84 15.39 -7.38 11.26
N GLN A 85 15.81 -6.11 11.41
CA GLN A 85 17.02 -5.74 12.16
C GLN A 85 16.91 -6.18 13.63
N LEU A 86 15.79 -5.93 14.30
CA LEU A 86 15.53 -6.40 15.67
C LEU A 86 15.61 -7.93 15.78
N ARG A 87 15.09 -8.66 14.79
CA ARG A 87 15.20 -10.13 14.73
C ARG A 87 16.64 -10.61 14.56
N THR A 88 17.45 -9.93 13.74
CA THR A 88 18.87 -10.26 13.58
C THR A 88 19.72 -9.88 14.80
N ALA A 89 19.32 -8.85 15.54
CA ALA A 89 19.96 -8.39 16.77
C ALA A 89 19.68 -9.32 17.97
N CYS A 90 18.56 -10.03 17.96
CA CYS A 90 18.10 -10.84 19.08
C CYS A 90 18.36 -12.36 18.92
N PRO A 91 18.71 -13.06 20.01
CA PRO A 91 18.91 -14.50 20.00
C PRO A 91 17.56 -15.22 19.82
N LYS A 92 17.58 -16.43 19.23
CA LYS A 92 16.40 -17.13 18.71
C LYS A 92 15.34 -17.43 19.78
N GLU A 93 15.78 -17.64 21.01
CA GLU A 93 14.96 -17.94 22.19
C GLU A 93 14.04 -16.78 22.58
N ARG A 94 14.22 -15.60 21.97
CA ARG A 94 13.39 -14.40 22.17
C ARG A 94 12.64 -13.96 20.91
N HIS A 95 12.69 -14.75 19.84
CA HIS A 95 11.98 -14.42 18.58
C HIS A 95 10.46 -14.53 18.73
N ASP A 96 9.96 -15.33 19.67
CA ASP A 96 8.54 -15.42 20.05
C ASP A 96 7.90 -14.06 20.35
N LYS A 97 8.62 -13.18 21.07
CA LYS A 97 8.16 -11.82 21.43
C LYS A 97 8.14 -10.87 20.23
N ILE A 98 8.98 -11.12 19.24
CA ILE A 98 9.03 -10.39 17.97
C ILE A 98 7.88 -10.89 17.07
N ASP A 99 7.76 -12.21 16.93
CA ASP A 99 6.78 -12.92 16.12
C ASP A 99 5.34 -12.70 16.59
N THR A 100 5.11 -12.48 17.89
CA THR A 100 3.79 -12.10 18.43
C THR A 100 3.34 -10.73 17.92
N VAL A 101 4.25 -9.75 17.83
CA VAL A 101 3.93 -8.40 17.32
C VAL A 101 3.81 -8.43 15.79
N TRP A 102 4.76 -9.11 15.13
CA TRP A 102 4.85 -9.26 13.68
C TRP A 102 3.70 -10.11 13.09
N GLY A 103 3.21 -11.12 13.81
CA GLY A 103 2.10 -11.98 13.39
C GLY A 103 0.78 -11.25 13.17
N ASN A 104 0.51 -10.20 13.96
CA ASN A 104 -0.66 -9.33 13.77
C ASN A 104 -0.63 -8.56 12.44
N PHE A 105 0.56 -8.39 11.85
CA PHE A 105 0.83 -7.71 10.59
C PHE A 105 0.99 -8.68 9.39
N GLU A 106 1.33 -9.95 9.63
CA GLU A 106 1.68 -10.98 8.63
C GLU A 106 0.64 -11.17 7.52
N VAL A 107 -0.66 -11.17 7.85
CA VAL A 107 -1.76 -11.66 6.99
C VAL A 107 -1.99 -10.82 5.73
N ALA A 108 -1.48 -9.59 5.66
CA ALA A 108 -1.55 -8.75 4.46
C ALA A 108 -0.23 -8.70 3.67
N ARG A 109 0.85 -9.29 4.20
CA ARG A 109 2.23 -8.98 3.82
C ARG A 109 2.55 -9.28 2.35
N VAL A 110 1.90 -10.27 1.73
CA VAL A 110 2.13 -10.62 0.32
C VAL A 110 1.63 -9.51 -0.60
N GLY A 111 0.36 -9.09 -0.47
CA GLY A 111 -0.21 -8.01 -1.28
C GLY A 111 0.43 -6.64 -0.99
N LEU A 112 0.76 -6.37 0.28
CA LEU A 112 1.48 -5.14 0.65
C LEU A 112 2.91 -5.11 0.07
N ARG A 113 3.60 -6.25 0.03
CA ARG A 113 4.91 -6.33 -0.61
C ARG A 113 4.81 -6.09 -2.11
N GLU A 114 3.82 -6.67 -2.80
CA GLU A 114 3.62 -6.40 -4.22
C GLU A 114 3.38 -4.90 -4.48
N LEU A 115 2.46 -4.28 -3.73
CA LEU A 115 2.13 -2.85 -3.82
C LEU A 115 3.31 -1.92 -3.53
N CYS A 116 4.12 -2.22 -2.51
CA CYS A 116 5.14 -1.32 -1.96
C CYS A 116 6.59 -1.74 -2.28
N SER A 117 6.80 -2.68 -3.21
CA SER A 117 8.15 -3.15 -3.60
C SER A 117 8.81 -2.28 -4.66
N ASP A 118 8.03 -1.55 -5.46
CA ASP A 118 8.49 -0.83 -6.64
C ASP A 118 7.89 0.59 -6.63
N ASP A 119 8.75 1.60 -6.45
CA ASP A 119 8.33 3.01 -6.47
C ASP A 119 7.76 3.42 -7.84
N SER A 120 8.14 2.75 -8.93
CA SER A 120 7.58 3.02 -10.26
C SER A 120 6.09 2.67 -10.35
N LEU A 121 5.57 1.78 -9.50
CA LEU A 121 4.14 1.52 -9.37
C LEU A 121 3.42 2.75 -8.79
N ILE A 122 4.00 3.40 -7.79
CA ILE A 122 3.45 4.58 -7.13
C ILE A 122 3.50 5.79 -8.08
N GLU A 123 4.57 5.97 -8.86
CA GLU A 123 4.63 7.01 -9.88
C GLU A 123 3.64 6.76 -11.04
N ASN A 124 3.51 5.52 -11.50
CA ASN A 124 2.51 5.14 -12.50
C ASN A 124 1.08 5.31 -11.96
N TYR A 125 0.87 5.12 -10.65
CA TYR A 125 -0.38 5.44 -9.98
C TYR A 125 -0.66 6.95 -9.95
N ALA A 126 0.31 7.77 -9.53
CA ALA A 126 0.19 9.22 -9.49
C ALA A 126 -0.16 9.81 -10.88
N MET A 127 0.51 9.32 -11.94
CA MET A 127 0.21 9.72 -13.33
C MET A 127 -1.24 9.45 -13.75
N HIS A 128 -1.88 8.40 -13.21
CA HIS A 128 -3.21 7.96 -13.61
C HIS A 128 -4.30 8.24 -12.55
N GLN A 129 -3.95 8.81 -11.41
CA GLN A 129 -4.82 8.99 -10.24
C GLN A 129 -6.13 9.67 -10.60
N SER A 130 -6.10 10.79 -11.33
CA SER A 130 -7.28 11.56 -11.73
C SER A 130 -8.26 10.77 -12.59
N CYS A 131 -7.77 9.88 -13.45
CA CYS A 131 -8.61 9.00 -14.24
C CYS A 131 -9.15 7.82 -13.40
N LEU A 132 -8.34 7.26 -12.51
CA LEU A 132 -8.79 6.25 -11.55
C LEU A 132 -9.87 6.78 -10.60
N THR A 133 -9.81 8.07 -10.20
CA THR A 133 -10.91 8.74 -9.49
C THR A 133 -12.18 8.77 -10.33
N LYS A 134 -12.08 9.13 -11.62
CA LYS A 134 -13.23 9.16 -12.54
C LYS A 134 -13.84 7.77 -12.79
N ALA A 135 -13.01 6.73 -12.89
CA ALA A 135 -13.44 5.33 -12.99
C ALA A 135 -13.88 4.74 -11.63
N GLY A 136 -13.71 5.48 -10.53
CA GLY A 136 -13.92 5.02 -9.16
C GLY A 136 -15.33 4.48 -8.93
N PRO A 137 -16.40 5.30 -9.05
CA PRO A 137 -17.77 4.90 -8.72
C PRO A 137 -18.24 3.62 -9.41
N THR A 138 -17.91 3.43 -10.69
CA THR A 138 -18.25 2.21 -11.43
C THR A 138 -17.39 1.01 -11.02
N SER A 139 -16.13 1.24 -10.63
CA SER A 139 -15.24 0.20 -10.12
C SER A 139 -15.62 -0.28 -8.72
N GLU A 140 -16.12 0.61 -7.85
CA GLU A 140 -16.57 0.25 -6.50
C GLU A 140 -17.79 -0.69 -6.53
N MET A 141 -18.72 -0.49 -7.47
CA MET A 141 -19.87 -1.38 -7.65
C MET A 141 -19.47 -2.85 -7.88
N CYS A 142 -18.32 -3.12 -8.52
CA CYS A 142 -17.83 -4.48 -8.75
C CYS A 142 -17.63 -5.28 -7.45
N PHE A 143 -17.24 -4.62 -6.35
CA PHE A 143 -17.08 -5.28 -5.05
C PHE A 143 -18.45 -5.70 -4.49
N HIS A 144 -19.44 -4.81 -4.52
CA HIS A 144 -20.80 -5.10 -4.08
C HIS A 144 -21.48 -6.20 -4.92
N THR A 145 -21.28 -6.19 -6.25
CA THR A 145 -21.85 -7.20 -7.16
C THR A 145 -21.31 -8.60 -6.91
N HIS A 146 -19.99 -8.75 -6.71
CA HIS A 146 -19.33 -10.06 -6.68
C HIS A 146 -19.08 -10.58 -5.26
N LEU A 147 -18.55 -9.76 -4.35
CA LEU A 147 -18.25 -10.17 -2.97
C LEU A 147 -19.49 -10.11 -2.05
N ARG A 148 -20.59 -9.51 -2.53
CA ARG A 148 -21.88 -9.39 -1.82
C ARG A 148 -21.76 -8.82 -0.41
N THR A 149 -20.80 -7.91 -0.20
CA THR A 149 -20.57 -7.33 1.13
C THR A 149 -21.58 -6.23 1.43
N ALA A 150 -22.23 -6.35 2.59
CA ALA A 150 -23.04 -5.29 3.18
C ALA A 150 -22.17 -4.11 3.68
N THR A 151 -20.88 -4.35 3.91
CA THR A 151 -19.89 -3.35 4.29
C THR A 151 -19.21 -2.73 3.08
N GLU A 152 -18.82 -1.46 3.23
CA GLU A 152 -17.92 -0.77 2.31
C GLU A 152 -16.53 -1.44 2.35
N ILE A 153 -16.00 -1.82 1.18
CA ILE A 153 -14.64 -2.36 1.07
C ILE A 153 -13.63 -1.21 1.08
N LYS A 154 -12.95 -1.02 2.22
CA LYS A 154 -11.78 -0.15 2.36
C LYS A 154 -10.47 -0.95 2.29
N PHE A 155 -9.33 -0.28 2.35
CA PHE A 155 -8.01 -0.92 2.34
C PHE A 155 -7.88 -2.03 3.40
N LEU A 156 -7.41 -3.22 3.00
CA LEU A 156 -7.29 -4.44 3.82
C LEU A 156 -8.54 -4.85 4.63
N THR A 157 -9.74 -4.66 4.07
CA THR A 157 -10.99 -5.09 4.74
C THR A 157 -11.02 -6.61 4.98
N GLU A 158 -11.47 -7.03 6.18
CA GLU A 158 -11.82 -8.43 6.46
C GLU A 158 -13.24 -8.72 5.96
N VAL A 159 -13.37 -9.72 5.08
CA VAL A 159 -14.66 -10.13 4.52
C VAL A 159 -15.05 -11.47 5.12
N THR A 160 -15.96 -11.45 6.11
CA THR A 160 -16.29 -12.61 6.94
C THR A 160 -17.25 -13.62 6.28
N THR A 161 -17.92 -13.24 5.19
CA THR A 161 -18.94 -14.04 4.48
C THR A 161 -18.45 -15.39 3.94
N HIS A 162 -17.13 -15.60 3.83
CA HIS A 162 -16.55 -16.78 3.21
C HIS A 162 -15.52 -17.54 4.07
N LYS A 163 -15.56 -17.40 5.41
CA LYS A 163 -14.58 -18.00 6.35
C LYS A 163 -14.32 -19.51 6.19
N ASN A 164 -15.18 -20.25 5.50
CA ASN A 164 -15.04 -21.70 5.24
C ASN A 164 -14.93 -22.08 3.74
N ARG A 165 -14.75 -21.12 2.80
CA ARG A 165 -14.66 -21.39 1.34
C ARG A 165 -13.70 -20.45 0.60
N ASN A 166 -12.41 -20.57 0.87
CA ASN A 166 -11.37 -19.75 0.23
C ASN A 166 -11.44 -19.81 -1.32
N GLU A 167 -11.70 -20.98 -1.91
CA GLU A 167 -11.84 -21.14 -3.37
C GLU A 167 -12.99 -20.30 -3.95
N GLN A 168 -14.18 -20.36 -3.35
CA GLN A 168 -15.33 -19.59 -3.82
C GLN A 168 -15.10 -18.08 -3.68
N PHE A 169 -14.48 -17.66 -2.58
CA PHE A 169 -14.06 -16.27 -2.39
C PHE A 169 -13.07 -15.84 -3.48
N CYS A 170 -12.04 -16.62 -3.78
CA CYS A 170 -11.08 -16.31 -4.84
C CYS A 170 -11.73 -16.24 -6.24
N VAL A 171 -12.71 -17.08 -6.54
CA VAL A 171 -13.48 -17.01 -7.79
C VAL A 171 -14.27 -15.71 -7.90
N GLU A 172 -14.98 -15.27 -6.85
CA GLU A 172 -15.68 -13.98 -6.89
C GLU A 172 -14.72 -12.79 -6.91
N MET A 173 -13.59 -12.88 -6.20
CA MET A 173 -12.53 -11.86 -6.22
C MET A 173 -11.89 -11.69 -7.61
N LEU A 174 -11.67 -12.78 -8.34
CA LEU A 174 -11.20 -12.73 -9.73
C LEU A 174 -12.22 -12.03 -10.64
N LYS A 175 -13.53 -12.25 -10.44
CA LYS A 175 -14.58 -11.50 -11.16
C LYS A 175 -14.59 -10.02 -10.77
N THR A 176 -14.40 -9.69 -9.50
CA THR A 176 -14.26 -8.30 -9.01
C THR A 176 -13.12 -7.58 -9.73
N ILE A 177 -11.93 -8.19 -9.76
CA ILE A 177 -10.75 -7.63 -10.43
C ILE A 177 -11.00 -7.43 -11.92
N GLU A 178 -11.59 -8.43 -12.60
CA GLU A 178 -11.88 -8.34 -14.04
C GLU A 178 -12.95 -7.27 -14.35
N CYS A 179 -13.94 -7.09 -13.48
CA CYS A 179 -14.94 -6.03 -13.56
C CYS A 179 -14.28 -4.64 -13.42
N VAL A 180 -13.44 -4.43 -12.39
CA VAL A 180 -12.70 -3.17 -12.20
C VAL A 180 -11.79 -2.89 -13.40
N ARG A 181 -11.01 -3.90 -13.84
CA ARG A 181 -10.11 -3.79 -14.99
C ARG A 181 -10.86 -3.35 -16.25
N ARG A 182 -12.06 -3.85 -16.51
CA ARG A 182 -12.89 -3.43 -17.66
C ARG A 182 -13.37 -2.00 -17.54
N ASN A 183 -13.87 -1.60 -16.37
CA ASN A 183 -14.37 -0.24 -16.12
C ASN A 183 -13.25 0.81 -16.25
N VAL A 184 -12.07 0.50 -15.69
CA VAL A 184 -10.86 1.32 -15.85
C VAL A 184 -10.37 1.31 -17.30
N ASN A 185 -10.38 0.18 -18.01
CA ASN A 185 -9.97 0.13 -19.42
C ASN A 185 -10.87 0.98 -20.32
N HIS A 186 -12.18 0.97 -20.07
CA HIS A 186 -13.14 1.80 -20.81
C HIS A 186 -12.96 3.30 -20.54
N THR A 187 -12.63 3.67 -19.30
CA THR A 187 -12.54 5.08 -18.87
C THR A 187 -11.15 5.69 -19.13
N CYS A 188 -10.09 4.90 -19.00
CA CYS A 188 -8.70 5.34 -18.88
C CYS A 188 -7.72 4.61 -19.82
N GLY A 189 -8.19 3.62 -20.59
CA GLY A 189 -7.35 2.84 -21.49
C GLY A 189 -6.54 1.73 -20.80
N HIS A 190 -5.64 1.11 -21.57
CA HIS A 190 -5.04 -0.18 -21.21
C HIS A 190 -4.10 -0.11 -20.00
N GLN A 191 -3.18 0.86 -19.95
CA GLN A 191 -2.15 0.93 -18.89
C GLN A 191 -2.74 1.13 -17.48
N PRO A 192 -3.70 2.06 -17.25
CA PRO A 192 -4.40 2.16 -15.95
C PRO A 192 -5.19 0.90 -15.60
N ALA A 193 -5.74 0.20 -16.59
CA ALA A 193 -6.46 -1.05 -16.35
C ALA A 193 -5.52 -2.15 -15.84
N VAL A 194 -4.33 -2.30 -16.44
CA VAL A 194 -3.29 -3.20 -15.92
C VAL A 194 -2.92 -2.85 -14.48
N LEU A 195 -2.72 -1.57 -14.17
CA LEU A 195 -2.41 -1.11 -12.82
C LEU A 195 -3.52 -1.43 -11.81
N SER A 196 -4.79 -1.23 -12.19
CA SER A 196 -5.95 -1.48 -11.32
C SER A 196 -6.02 -2.90 -10.76
N VAL A 197 -5.52 -3.90 -11.49
CA VAL A 197 -5.41 -5.30 -11.01
C VAL A 197 -4.58 -5.38 -9.73
N ILE A 198 -3.45 -4.67 -9.68
CA ILE A 198 -2.53 -4.68 -8.54
C ILE A 198 -3.13 -3.89 -7.37
N LEU A 199 -3.77 -2.75 -7.66
CA LEU A 199 -4.42 -1.90 -6.65
C LEU A 199 -5.63 -2.56 -5.96
N VAL A 200 -6.34 -3.46 -6.66
CA VAL A 200 -7.51 -4.16 -6.11
C VAL A 200 -7.12 -5.28 -5.15
N LYS A 201 -5.99 -5.98 -5.35
CA LYS A 201 -5.51 -7.05 -4.44
C LYS A 201 -5.53 -6.61 -2.95
N PRO A 202 -4.79 -5.57 -2.52
CA PRO A 202 -4.74 -5.16 -1.11
C PRO A 202 -6.03 -4.50 -0.57
N MET A 203 -7.11 -4.39 -1.34
CA MET A 203 -8.41 -3.92 -0.83
C MET A 203 -9.09 -4.95 0.08
N VAL A 204 -8.88 -6.25 -0.14
CA VAL A 204 -9.47 -7.30 0.71
C VAL A 204 -8.37 -8.20 1.24
N ARG A 205 -8.30 -8.35 2.57
CA ARG A 205 -7.19 -9.03 3.28
C ARG A 205 -6.96 -10.45 2.76
N MET A 206 -8.03 -11.25 2.69
CA MET A 206 -8.00 -12.64 2.17
C MET A 206 -7.66 -12.74 0.68
N SER A 207 -7.77 -11.66 -0.10
CA SER A 207 -7.45 -11.71 -1.54
C SER A 207 -5.97 -12.05 -1.77
N THR A 208 -5.11 -11.65 -0.83
CA THR A 208 -3.66 -11.87 -0.93
C THR A 208 -3.24 -13.34 -0.88
N GLU A 209 -4.16 -14.25 -0.54
CA GLU A 209 -3.99 -15.71 -0.55
C GLU A 209 -4.44 -16.36 -1.88
N CYS A 210 -5.10 -15.61 -2.78
CA CYS A 210 -5.62 -16.13 -4.03
C CYS A 210 -4.56 -16.24 -5.14
N ASN A 211 -4.70 -17.24 -6.00
CA ASN A 211 -3.80 -17.42 -7.16
C ASN A 211 -4.27 -16.56 -8.36
N TYR A 212 -3.46 -15.56 -8.73
CA TYR A 212 -3.74 -14.61 -9.82
C TYR A 212 -3.04 -14.91 -11.15
N SER A 213 -2.36 -16.06 -11.27
CA SER A 213 -1.58 -16.44 -12.46
C SER A 213 -2.34 -16.35 -13.78
N VAL A 214 -3.65 -16.62 -13.78
CA VAL A 214 -4.54 -16.49 -14.96
C VAL A 214 -4.56 -15.06 -15.49
N ILE A 215 -4.60 -14.06 -14.60
CA ILE A 215 -4.58 -12.64 -14.98
C ILE A 215 -3.16 -12.21 -15.33
N GLU A 216 -2.16 -12.60 -14.53
CA GLU A 216 -0.75 -12.24 -14.76
C GLU A 216 -0.21 -12.75 -16.11
N ASN A 217 -0.66 -13.90 -16.58
CA ASN A 217 -0.32 -14.41 -17.91
C ASN A 217 -0.93 -13.54 -19.03
N GLN A 218 -2.15 -13.03 -18.85
CA GLN A 218 -2.77 -12.08 -19.79
C GLN A 218 -2.07 -10.72 -19.79
N LEU A 219 -1.52 -10.28 -18.64
CA LEU A 219 -0.73 -9.05 -18.52
C LEU A 219 0.67 -9.15 -19.16
N LYS A 220 1.24 -10.37 -19.25
CA LYS A 220 2.54 -10.60 -19.91
C LYS A 220 2.42 -10.62 -21.44
N THR A 221 1.32 -11.13 -21.99
CA THR A 221 1.11 -11.21 -23.45
C THR A 221 0.97 -9.84 -24.13
N THR A 222 0.56 -8.78 -23.41
CA THR A 222 0.53 -7.41 -23.96
C THR A 222 1.84 -6.64 -23.82
N LYS A 223 2.87 -7.18 -23.14
CA LYS A 223 4.21 -6.55 -23.00
C LYS A 223 5.16 -6.80 -24.20
N ARG A 224 4.65 -6.75 -25.44
CA ARG A 224 5.48 -6.55 -26.63
C ARG A 224 5.29 -5.14 -27.19
N PRO A 225 6.06 -4.14 -26.71
CA PRO A 225 6.20 -2.91 -27.47
C PRO A 225 6.96 -3.22 -28.76
N HIS A 226 6.35 -2.93 -29.91
CA HIS A 226 7.11 -2.76 -31.14
C HIS A 226 7.95 -1.48 -30.98
N HIS A 227 9.21 -1.61 -30.53
CA HIS A 227 10.20 -0.58 -30.82
C HIS A 227 10.45 -0.58 -32.32
N GLY A 228 9.89 0.42 -33.00
CA GLY A 228 9.86 0.45 -34.45
C GLY A 228 9.21 1.69 -35.03
N GLN A 229 9.70 2.88 -34.64
CA GLN A 229 9.92 3.97 -35.59
C GLN A 229 10.66 5.14 -34.92
N ASP A 230 11.92 5.31 -35.30
CA ASP A 230 12.56 6.62 -35.33
C ASP A 230 11.87 7.48 -36.38
N ALA A 231 11.43 8.68 -36.00
CA ALA A 231 11.02 9.73 -36.94
C ALA A 231 11.18 11.12 -36.28
N TYR A 232 12.44 11.54 -36.17
CA TYR A 232 12.82 12.88 -35.74
C TYR A 232 12.51 13.93 -36.83
N ILE A 233 11.80 15.00 -36.44
CA ILE A 233 11.70 16.34 -37.05
C ILE A 233 11.42 16.46 -38.57
N SER A 234 10.30 17.13 -38.89
CA SER A 234 10.35 18.28 -39.82
C SER A 234 9.31 19.32 -39.41
N ASP A 235 9.79 20.51 -39.05
CA ASP A 235 8.95 21.72 -39.11
C ASP A 235 8.45 21.94 -40.54
N LYS A 236 7.23 22.46 -40.70
CA LYS A 236 6.92 23.45 -41.73
C LYS A 236 5.61 24.18 -41.47
N HIS A 237 5.69 25.52 -41.51
CA HIS A 237 4.53 26.39 -41.59
C HIS A 237 3.74 26.17 -42.90
N SER A 238 2.42 26.09 -42.79
CA SER A 238 1.50 26.65 -43.79
C SER A 238 0.18 27.01 -43.11
N GLY A 239 -0.19 28.28 -43.13
CA GLY A 239 -1.42 28.76 -42.50
C GLY A 239 -2.61 28.87 -43.48
N SER A 240 -3.66 29.54 -42.98
CA SER A 240 -4.81 30.14 -43.69
C SER A 240 -6.16 29.45 -43.52
N SER A 241 -7.10 30.20 -42.92
CA SER A 241 -8.56 30.19 -43.15
C SER A 241 -9.35 28.88 -42.88
N ARG A 242 -10.58 28.92 -42.34
CA ARG A 242 -11.59 29.99 -42.37
C ARG A 242 -12.63 29.79 -41.25
N ARG A 243 -13.29 30.88 -40.86
CA ARG A 243 -14.47 30.89 -39.97
C ARG A 243 -15.61 29.99 -40.48
N LYS A 244 -16.41 29.44 -39.56
CA LYS A 244 -17.85 29.78 -39.46
C LYS A 244 -18.39 29.47 -38.05
N ALA A 245 -19.19 30.40 -37.53
CA ALA A 245 -19.95 30.23 -36.30
C ALA A 245 -21.36 29.72 -36.62
N HIS A 246 -22.01 29.09 -35.65
CA HIS A 246 -23.48 29.03 -35.58
C HIS A 246 -23.96 29.40 -34.17
N LYS A 247 -25.18 29.94 -34.10
CA LYS A 247 -25.77 30.70 -32.99
C LYS A 247 -27.25 30.27 -32.79
N GLY A 248 -27.77 30.41 -31.56
CA GLY A 248 -29.10 29.96 -31.08
C GLY A 248 -28.90 29.06 -29.85
N THR A 249 -29.25 29.37 -28.59
CA THR A 249 -30.47 30.03 -28.04
C THR A 249 -31.74 29.24 -28.46
N GLU A 250 -32.72 28.85 -27.63
CA GLU A 250 -33.36 29.28 -26.36
C GLU A 250 -33.71 28.02 -25.48
N GLU A 251 -34.07 27.98 -24.18
CA GLU A 251 -34.06 28.93 -23.03
C GLU A 251 -34.05 28.15 -21.65
N ASN A 252 -35.03 28.37 -20.74
CA ASN A 252 -35.23 27.81 -19.38
C ASN A 252 -36.77 27.90 -19.05
N PRO A 253 -37.34 27.66 -17.84
CA PRO A 253 -36.95 26.85 -16.67
C PRO A 253 -38.02 25.82 -16.19
N GLY A 254 -37.67 24.92 -15.27
CA GLY A 254 -38.55 23.82 -14.80
C GLY A 254 -38.50 23.51 -13.30
N ASN A 255 -39.07 24.42 -12.49
CA ASN A 255 -39.28 24.35 -11.04
C ASN A 255 -39.74 22.98 -10.46
N SER A 256 -39.10 22.48 -9.39
CA SER A 256 -39.82 21.81 -8.28
C SER A 256 -38.98 21.66 -7.01
N SER A 257 -39.43 22.31 -5.94
CA SER A 257 -38.93 22.16 -4.57
C SER A 257 -39.55 20.94 -3.90
N ILE A 258 -38.75 20.08 -3.26
CA ILE A 258 -39.22 19.18 -2.19
C ILE A 258 -38.36 19.37 -0.94
N ARG A 259 -39.05 19.77 0.14
CA ARG A 259 -38.55 19.79 1.53
C ARG A 259 -38.78 18.43 2.20
N HIS A 260 -38.14 18.28 3.36
CA HIS A 260 -38.24 17.25 4.42
C HIS A 260 -37.08 16.27 4.40
N SER A 261 -36.41 15.93 5.50
CA SER A 261 -36.35 16.40 6.90
C SER A 261 -35.29 15.48 7.56
N PRO A 262 -34.69 15.82 8.72
CA PRO A 262 -33.52 15.09 9.20
C PRO A 262 -33.89 13.76 9.87
N SER A 263 -33.28 12.66 9.43
CA SER A 263 -33.30 11.38 10.15
C SER A 263 -32.24 11.41 11.26
N VAL A 264 -32.70 11.34 12.50
CA VAL A 264 -31.85 11.22 13.70
C VAL A 264 -31.01 9.95 13.60
N SER A 265 -29.68 10.07 13.61
CA SER A 265 -28.78 8.92 13.71
C SER A 265 -28.15 8.86 15.10
N PHE A 266 -28.34 7.72 15.76
CA PHE A 266 -27.91 7.49 17.14
C PHE A 266 -26.38 7.43 17.25
N ILE A 267 -25.80 8.36 18.02
CA ILE A 267 -24.40 8.24 18.47
C ILE A 267 -24.37 7.30 19.67
N VAL A 268 -24.14 6.01 19.41
CA VAL A 268 -23.78 5.02 20.45
C VAL A 268 -22.26 5.04 20.62
N SER A 269 -21.77 6.00 21.40
CA SER A 269 -20.35 6.08 21.77
C SER A 269 -19.99 4.98 22.77
N LEU A 270 -19.39 3.89 22.28
CA LEU A 270 -18.82 2.81 23.10
C LEU A 270 -17.54 3.26 23.81
N PHE A 271 -17.70 3.95 24.95
CA PHE A 271 -16.63 4.11 25.94
C PHE A 271 -16.42 2.78 26.68
N LEU A 272 -15.47 1.96 26.23
CA LEU A 272 -15.15 0.66 26.86
C LEU A 272 -13.64 0.37 27.02
N VAL A 273 -12.85 1.39 27.40
CA VAL A 273 -11.42 1.24 27.75
C VAL A 273 -11.04 2.01 29.03
N ALA A 274 -11.90 2.00 30.06
CA ALA A 274 -11.67 2.77 31.30
C ALA A 274 -11.96 2.03 32.62
N LEU A 275 -12.25 0.72 32.61
CA LEU A 275 -12.65 -0.05 33.81
C LEU A 275 -11.87 -1.35 34.06
N ILE A 276 -10.59 -1.41 33.64
CA ILE A 276 -9.68 -2.51 34.01
C ILE A 276 -8.55 -2.05 34.97
N TYR A 277 -8.44 -0.74 35.25
CA TYR A 277 -7.32 -0.16 36.03
C TYR A 277 -7.68 0.41 37.43
N ARG A 278 -8.70 -0.15 38.10
CA ARG A 278 -8.99 0.12 39.52
C ARG A 278 -9.40 -1.16 40.24
N GLY A 279 -8.45 -1.82 40.91
CA GLY A 279 -8.75 -3.09 41.58
C GLY A 279 -7.62 -3.82 42.28
N ARG A 280 -6.79 -3.14 43.11
CA ARG A 280 -6.23 -3.75 44.34
C ARG A 280 -5.56 -2.71 45.25
N PRO A 281 -6.11 -2.47 46.46
CA PRO A 281 -5.34 -1.89 47.55
C PRO A 281 -4.52 -2.99 48.27
N SER A 282 -3.41 -2.56 48.87
CA SER A 282 -2.69 -3.23 49.95
C SER A 282 -2.98 -2.50 51.26
#